data_AF-A0A6P2W416-F1
#
_entry.id   AF-A0A6P2W416-F1
#
_cell.length_a   1.000
_cell.length_b   1.000
_cell.length_c   1.000
_cell.angle_alpha   90.00
_cell.angle_beta   90.00
_cell.angle_gamma   90.00
#
_symmetry.space_group_name_H-M   'P 1'
#
loop_
_entity.id
_entity.type
_entity.pdbx_description
1 polymer ?
#
loop_
_entity_poly.entity_id
_entity_poly.type
_entity_poly.pdbx_seq_one_letter_code
_entity_poly.pdbx_strand_id
1 'polypeptide(L)'
;MTQKARLAHVGYAAALTGTLLLAACGGGGGDSGSGTSSAPASNLSAAQQNYESFALAANGGLHYLHAQLSISTSSSGSVSIGQGSYFYAEDQSLAQSPAGGPQLLTKGLSSVSASLPVPTLADQRYVVNGVIVTSTQEQVSYSGANVQLTDLAADGHTAAMTMLGTNYTIAPLSGTIASSPAELFDDSALGVITNTINGTSLYNQQATWQSGAAYMKVTRQVVGDTVLTGDCAAPQTTGTTPTPCSTTASTLEAFFPYTSTADNKTYNLSDGQIVTLAGVRAWVANAALNAPTTEYRVFYQNNGQIDIGTVIRDGTTLAIAPAGSTTPQNFYILLNGAAVQSVKAAITF
;
A
#
# COMPACT_ATOMS: atom_id res chain seq x y z
N MET A 1 5.35 -0.74 0.86
CA MET A 1 4.91 0.35 -0.04
C MET A 1 5.94 1.47 -0.02
N THR A 2 6.80 1.57 -1.04
CA THR A 2 7.53 2.82 -1.30
C THR A 2 6.77 3.59 -2.39
N GLN A 3 6.16 4.69 -1.95
CA GLN A 3 5.33 5.61 -2.74
C GLN A 3 6.03 6.21 -3.97
N LYS A 4 7.35 6.00 -4.11
CA LYS A 4 8.15 6.44 -5.26
C LYS A 4 8.12 5.50 -6.47
N ALA A 5 7.71 4.24 -6.32
CA ALA A 5 7.52 3.36 -7.48
C ALA A 5 6.19 3.61 -8.23
N ARG A 6 5.25 4.36 -7.64
CA ARG A 6 3.95 4.67 -8.25
C ARG A 6 3.89 6.01 -9.00
N LEU A 7 4.96 6.82 -8.99
CA LEU A 7 5.01 8.14 -9.62
C LEU A 7 5.57 8.17 -11.06
N ALA A 8 5.75 7.01 -11.70
CA ALA A 8 6.18 6.92 -13.10
C ALA A 8 5.26 6.01 -13.93
N HIS A 9 3.98 6.37 -14.06
CA HIS A 9 3.12 5.80 -15.11
C HIS A 9 2.52 6.91 -15.98
N VAL A 10 3.29 7.27 -17.01
CA VAL A 10 2.75 7.71 -18.30
C VAL A 10 2.14 6.47 -18.96
N GLY A 11 0.87 6.58 -19.34
CA GLY A 11 0.02 5.44 -19.62
C GLY A 11 0.29 4.71 -20.92
N TYR A 12 -0.24 3.49 -21.01
CA TYR A 12 -0.86 2.95 -22.21
C TYR A 12 -1.92 1.92 -21.79
N ALA A 13 -3.14 2.13 -22.29
CA ALA A 13 -4.24 1.19 -22.20
C ALA A 13 -4.02 0.07 -23.23
N ALA A 14 -4.05 -1.18 -22.78
CA ALA A 14 -4.36 -2.31 -23.64
C ALA A 14 -5.56 -3.04 -23.03
N ALA A 15 -6.73 -2.79 -23.61
CA ALA A 15 -7.96 -3.45 -23.27
C ALA A 15 -7.89 -4.93 -23.68
N LEU A 16 -8.11 -5.84 -22.74
CA LEU A 16 -8.64 -7.16 -23.05
C LEU A 16 -9.81 -7.46 -22.11
N THR A 17 -10.98 -7.51 -22.71
CA THR A 17 -12.27 -7.85 -22.12
C THR A 17 -12.27 -9.33 -21.72
N GLY A 18 -12.45 -9.61 -20.43
CA GLY A 18 -12.67 -10.94 -19.90
C GLY A 18 -13.79 -10.92 -18.87
N THR A 19 -15.04 -11.06 -19.32
CA THR A 19 -16.20 -11.29 -18.46
C THR A 19 -16.08 -12.66 -17.81
N LEU A 20 -15.92 -12.70 -16.48
CA LEU A 20 -16.14 -13.90 -15.68
C LEU A 20 -17.36 -13.66 -14.79
N LEU A 21 -18.50 -14.12 -15.29
CA LEU A 21 -19.67 -14.46 -14.51
C LEU A 21 -19.30 -15.65 -13.61
N LEU A 22 -19.29 -15.44 -12.29
CA LEU A 22 -19.36 -16.54 -11.33
C LEU A 22 -20.69 -16.45 -10.60
N ALA A 23 -21.63 -17.24 -11.11
CA ALA A 23 -22.81 -17.66 -10.40
C ALA A 23 -22.40 -18.57 -9.24
N ALA A 24 -22.89 -18.26 -8.04
CA ALA A 24 -23.03 -19.24 -6.97
C ALA A 24 -24.49 -19.22 -6.51
N CYS A 25 -25.24 -20.19 -7.02
CA CYS A 25 -26.54 -20.58 -6.53
C CYS A 25 -26.34 -21.85 -5.69
N GLY A 26 -26.81 -21.82 -4.45
CA GLY A 26 -26.83 -22.95 -3.51
C GLY A 26 -26.96 -22.38 -2.09
N GLY A 27 -28.05 -22.51 -1.34
CA GLY A 27 -29.22 -23.35 -1.47
C GLY A 27 -29.40 -24.21 -0.21
N GLY A 28 -30.03 -23.64 0.82
CA GLY A 28 -30.87 -24.38 1.78
C GLY A 28 -30.30 -24.70 3.17
N GLY A 29 -30.98 -24.18 4.20
CA GLY A 29 -30.89 -24.66 5.59
C GLY A 29 -31.05 -23.54 6.61
N GLY A 30 -32.30 -23.21 6.98
CA GLY A 30 -32.59 -22.13 7.91
C GLY A 30 -32.22 -22.46 9.35
N ASP A 31 -31.70 -21.46 10.06
CA ASP A 31 -31.96 -21.28 11.48
C ASP A 31 -31.97 -19.79 11.82
N SER A 32 -33.01 -19.39 12.54
CA SER A 32 -33.24 -18.02 12.97
C SER A 32 -32.32 -17.71 14.15
N GLY A 33 -31.23 -16.97 13.92
CA GLY A 33 -30.29 -16.59 14.98
C GLY A 33 -29.66 -15.24 14.70
N SER A 34 -29.94 -14.29 15.58
CA SER A 34 -29.38 -12.93 15.67
C SER A 34 -27.93 -12.80 15.20
N GLY A 35 -27.64 -11.75 14.42
CA GLY A 35 -26.29 -11.38 13.99
C GLY A 35 -25.30 -11.34 15.15
N THR A 36 -24.51 -12.40 15.28
CA THR A 36 -23.36 -12.44 16.17
C THR A 36 -22.19 -11.82 15.44
N SER A 37 -21.85 -10.59 15.83
CA SER A 37 -20.47 -10.15 15.75
C SER A 37 -19.60 -11.23 16.39
N SER A 38 -18.59 -11.72 15.68
CA SER A 38 -17.61 -12.63 16.27
C SER A 38 -16.90 -11.87 17.37
N ALA A 39 -17.28 -12.13 18.62
CA ALA A 39 -16.63 -11.53 19.78
C ALA A 39 -15.12 -11.84 19.69
N PRO A 40 -14.24 -10.84 19.87
CA PRO A 40 -12.80 -11.08 19.88
C PRO A 40 -12.45 -12.15 20.92
N ALA A 41 -11.47 -13.00 20.61
CA ALA A 41 -10.99 -14.01 21.56
C ALA A 41 -10.68 -13.34 22.91
N SER A 42 -11.10 -13.92 24.02
CA SER A 42 -11.18 -13.26 25.33
C SER A 42 -9.85 -12.80 25.96
N ASN A 43 -8.72 -12.95 25.25
CA ASN A 43 -7.37 -12.62 25.70
C ASN A 43 -6.57 -11.75 24.72
N LEU A 44 -7.22 -11.08 23.75
CA LEU A 44 -6.52 -10.19 22.82
C LEU A 44 -6.04 -8.90 23.49
N SER A 45 -4.88 -8.40 23.06
CA SER A 45 -4.41 -7.05 23.41
C SER A 45 -5.32 -5.98 22.80
N ALA A 46 -5.23 -4.73 23.29
CA ALA A 46 -5.98 -3.61 22.70
C ALA A 46 -5.65 -3.40 21.20
N ALA A 47 -4.38 -3.57 20.80
CA ALA A 47 -3.97 -3.48 19.41
C ALA A 47 -4.62 -4.57 18.54
N GLN A 48 -4.64 -5.80 19.04
CA GLN A 48 -5.25 -6.95 18.35
C GLN A 48 -6.77 -6.80 18.26
N GLN A 49 -7.44 -6.37 19.33
CA GLN A 49 -8.87 -6.09 19.34
C GLN A 49 -9.23 -4.99 18.32
N ASN A 50 -8.49 -3.88 18.32
CA ASN A 50 -8.73 -2.79 17.39
C ASN A 50 -8.49 -3.21 15.95
N TYR A 51 -7.43 -3.98 15.68
CA TYR A 51 -7.19 -4.54 14.36
C TYR A 51 -8.34 -5.46 13.90
N GLU A 52 -8.76 -6.43 14.72
CA GLU A 52 -9.83 -7.37 14.37
C GLU A 52 -11.19 -6.70 14.20
N SER A 53 -11.44 -5.60 14.91
CA SER A 53 -12.70 -4.84 14.78
C SER A 53 -12.97 -4.35 13.36
N PHE A 54 -11.93 -4.28 12.50
CA PHE A 54 -12.04 -3.96 11.08
C PHE A 54 -11.62 -5.17 10.21
N ALA A 55 -10.48 -5.79 10.52
CA ALA A 55 -9.80 -6.74 9.63
C ALA A 55 -10.59 -8.02 9.34
N LEU A 56 -11.46 -8.46 10.26
CA LEU A 56 -12.26 -9.66 10.01
C LEU A 56 -13.28 -9.39 8.90
N ALA A 57 -13.45 -10.34 7.98
CA ALA A 57 -14.44 -10.25 6.90
C ALA A 57 -15.86 -10.06 7.45
N ALA A 58 -16.16 -10.66 8.61
CA ALA A 58 -17.43 -10.46 9.32
C ALA A 58 -17.66 -9.00 9.78
N ASN A 59 -16.59 -8.22 9.92
CA ASN A 59 -16.62 -6.80 10.29
C ASN A 59 -16.46 -5.86 9.08
N GLY A 60 -16.48 -6.40 7.85
CA GLY A 60 -16.43 -5.64 6.60
C GLY A 60 -15.04 -5.48 5.99
N GLY A 61 -13.97 -5.76 6.74
CA GLY A 61 -12.60 -5.63 6.25
C GLY A 61 -12.01 -4.23 6.41
N LEU A 62 -10.76 -4.12 5.98
CA LEU A 62 -9.94 -2.93 5.97
C LEU A 62 -9.85 -2.35 4.55
N HIS A 63 -10.00 -1.04 4.43
CA HIS A 63 -9.97 -0.35 3.15
C HIS A 63 -8.97 0.80 3.18
N TYR A 64 -7.85 0.66 2.49
CA TYR A 64 -6.86 1.73 2.36
C TYR A 64 -7.10 2.49 1.05
N LEU A 65 -7.37 3.79 1.14
CA LEU A 65 -7.76 4.60 -0.02
C LEU A 65 -6.55 5.06 -0.84
N HIS A 66 -6.70 5.00 -2.16
CA HIS A 66 -5.79 5.60 -3.12
C HIS A 66 -6.56 6.48 -4.08
N ALA A 67 -6.07 7.69 -4.31
CA ALA A 67 -6.67 8.58 -5.29
C ALA A 67 -5.63 9.44 -6.01
N GLN A 68 -5.94 9.75 -7.26
CA GLN A 68 -5.31 10.78 -8.06
C GLN A 68 -6.36 11.30 -9.03
N LEU A 69 -6.56 12.61 -9.04
CA LEU A 69 -7.46 13.25 -9.99
C LEU A 69 -6.65 14.22 -10.86
N SER A 70 -6.65 13.99 -12.16
CA SER A 70 -6.23 14.99 -13.14
C SER A 70 -7.46 15.80 -13.50
N ILE A 71 -7.53 17.06 -13.08
CA ILE A 71 -8.75 17.85 -13.24
C ILE A 71 -8.49 19.06 -14.13
N SER A 72 -9.39 19.30 -15.08
CA SER A 72 -9.38 20.47 -15.95
C SER A 72 -10.73 21.17 -15.93
N THR A 73 -10.70 22.45 -16.28
CA THR A 73 -11.90 23.28 -16.41
C THR A 73 -12.01 23.80 -17.83
N SER A 74 -13.22 23.77 -18.38
CA SER A 74 -13.51 24.43 -19.66
C SER A 74 -13.57 25.95 -19.48
N SER A 75 -13.54 26.67 -20.60
CA SER A 75 -13.79 28.13 -20.62
C SER A 75 -15.20 28.52 -20.12
N SER A 76 -16.16 27.59 -20.14
CA SER A 76 -17.50 27.76 -19.56
C SER A 76 -17.57 27.40 -18.06
N GLY A 77 -16.44 27.04 -17.44
CA GLY A 77 -16.34 26.69 -16.02
C GLY A 77 -16.70 25.24 -15.70
N SER A 78 -17.01 24.41 -16.70
CA SER A 78 -17.36 22.99 -16.51
C SER A 78 -16.12 22.19 -16.09
N VAL A 79 -16.26 21.39 -15.04
CA VAL A 79 -15.19 20.53 -14.52
C VAL A 79 -15.18 19.21 -15.28
N SER A 80 -14.00 18.76 -15.70
CA SER A 80 -13.80 17.44 -16.29
C SER A 80 -12.64 16.70 -15.63
N ILE A 81 -12.86 15.41 -15.38
CA ILE A 81 -11.83 14.52 -14.85
C ILE A 81 -11.12 13.86 -16.04
N GLY A 82 -9.82 14.14 -16.14
CA GLY A 82 -8.96 13.70 -17.21
C GLY A 82 -8.53 12.24 -17.07
N GLN A 83 -7.95 11.72 -18.17
CA GLN A 83 -7.39 10.38 -18.22
C GLN A 83 -6.28 10.20 -17.17
N GLY A 84 -6.13 8.96 -16.69
CA GLY A 84 -5.15 8.62 -15.64
C GLY A 84 -5.62 8.96 -14.23
N SER A 85 -6.83 9.48 -14.05
CA SER A 85 -7.46 9.63 -12.74
C SER A 85 -7.93 8.27 -12.20
N TYR A 86 -7.80 8.07 -10.89
CA TYR A 86 -8.29 6.90 -10.18
C TYR A 86 -8.76 7.28 -8.78
N PHE A 87 -9.73 6.52 -8.26
CA PHE A 87 -10.07 6.52 -6.84
C PHE A 87 -10.56 5.13 -6.46
N TYR A 88 -9.73 4.38 -5.74
CA TYR A 88 -9.98 2.99 -5.38
C TYR A 88 -9.53 2.71 -3.94
N ALA A 89 -9.94 1.56 -3.41
CA ALA A 89 -9.47 1.01 -2.15
C ALA A 89 -8.62 -0.23 -2.39
N GLU A 90 -7.51 -0.35 -1.67
CA GLU A 90 -6.88 -1.64 -1.39
C GLU A 90 -7.67 -2.31 -0.26
N ASP A 91 -8.42 -3.35 -0.62
CA ASP A 91 -9.31 -4.08 0.29
C ASP A 91 -8.56 -5.25 0.91
N GLN A 92 -8.67 -5.39 2.23
CA GLN A 92 -8.01 -6.43 2.99
C GLN A 92 -8.98 -7.07 3.98
N SER A 93 -9.02 -8.39 4.07
CA SER A 93 -9.83 -9.08 5.08
C SER A 93 -9.25 -10.42 5.51
N LEU A 94 -9.58 -10.81 6.73
CA LEU A 94 -9.25 -12.09 7.34
C LEU A 94 -10.53 -12.90 7.56
N ALA A 95 -10.51 -14.17 7.16
CA ALA A 95 -11.65 -15.06 7.38
C ALA A 95 -11.87 -15.37 8.88
N GLN A 96 -10.80 -15.38 9.67
CA GLN A 96 -10.82 -15.72 11.08
C GLN A 96 -9.71 -14.99 11.85
N SER A 97 -9.80 -14.99 13.17
CA SER A 97 -8.82 -14.35 14.06
C SER A 97 -7.43 -15.02 13.96
N PRO A 98 -6.34 -14.23 13.85
CA PRO A 98 -4.97 -14.74 13.99
C PRO A 98 -4.62 -15.33 15.36
N ALA A 99 -5.48 -15.19 16.38
CA ALA A 99 -5.28 -15.83 17.68
C ALA A 99 -5.31 -17.37 17.60
N GLY A 100 -6.02 -17.92 16.61
CA GLY A 100 -6.04 -19.36 16.31
C GLY A 100 -4.83 -19.84 15.50
N GLY A 101 -3.91 -18.95 15.14
CA GLY A 101 -2.76 -19.21 14.28
C GLY A 101 -2.70 -18.28 13.06
N PRO A 102 -1.57 -18.24 12.34
CA PRO A 102 -1.39 -17.35 11.20
C PRO A 102 -2.48 -17.51 10.13
N GLN A 103 -2.93 -16.39 9.57
CA GLN A 103 -4.02 -16.33 8.59
C GLN A 103 -3.55 -15.64 7.32
N LEU A 104 -3.90 -16.19 6.16
CA LEU A 104 -3.69 -15.49 4.90
C LEU A 104 -4.71 -14.36 4.74
N LEU A 105 -4.21 -13.21 4.32
CA LEU A 105 -5.02 -12.04 4.04
C LEU A 105 -5.65 -12.18 2.65
N THR A 106 -6.97 -12.02 2.59
CA THR A 106 -7.66 -11.83 1.31
C THR A 106 -7.45 -10.39 0.88
N LYS A 107 -6.84 -10.19 -0.29
CA LYS A 107 -6.55 -8.87 -0.85
C LYS A 107 -7.35 -8.66 -2.13
N GLY A 108 -7.81 -7.44 -2.34
CA GLY A 108 -8.52 -7.05 -3.54
C GLY A 108 -8.39 -5.55 -3.79
N LEU A 109 -8.89 -5.12 -4.94
CA LEU A 109 -9.04 -3.70 -5.26
C LEU A 109 -10.50 -3.46 -5.61
N SER A 110 -11.09 -2.39 -5.06
CA SER A 110 -12.44 -1.97 -5.43
C SER A 110 -12.48 -0.49 -5.80
N SER A 111 -13.29 -0.15 -6.80
CA SER A 111 -13.51 1.25 -7.13
C SER A 111 -14.26 1.96 -6.02
N VAL A 112 -13.87 3.19 -5.74
CA VAL A 112 -14.54 4.11 -4.80
C VAL A 112 -15.39 5.15 -5.55
N SER A 113 -15.24 5.23 -6.88
CA SER A 113 -16.02 6.09 -7.78
C SER A 113 -16.78 5.24 -8.80
N ALA A 114 -17.89 5.76 -9.34
CA ALA A 114 -18.68 5.05 -10.34
C ALA A 114 -18.03 5.07 -11.74
N SER A 115 -17.26 6.10 -12.07
CA SER A 115 -16.67 6.28 -13.41
C SER A 115 -15.17 5.99 -13.49
N LEU A 116 -14.44 6.04 -12.38
CA LEU A 116 -12.99 5.91 -12.42
C LEU A 116 -12.52 4.45 -12.47
N PRO A 117 -11.49 4.15 -13.29
CA PRO A 117 -10.94 2.81 -13.35
C PRO A 117 -10.12 2.47 -12.10
N VAL A 118 -10.07 1.18 -11.80
CA VAL A 118 -9.11 0.62 -10.84
C VAL A 118 -7.83 0.26 -11.61
N PRO A 119 -6.66 0.79 -11.23
CA PRO A 119 -5.42 0.50 -11.93
C PRO A 119 -4.97 -0.94 -11.66
N THR A 120 -4.27 -1.53 -12.62
CA THR A 120 -3.48 -2.75 -12.37
C THR A 120 -2.21 -2.37 -11.63
N LEU A 121 -1.95 -3.03 -10.51
CA LEU A 121 -0.75 -2.80 -9.72
C LEU A 121 0.33 -3.81 -10.11
N ALA A 122 1.57 -3.33 -10.23
CA ALA A 122 2.72 -4.22 -10.34
C ALA A 122 3.08 -4.78 -8.95
N ASP A 123 3.53 -6.03 -8.92
CA ASP A 123 4.01 -6.66 -7.69
C ASP A 123 5.28 -5.97 -7.19
N GLN A 124 5.38 -5.82 -5.88
CA GLN A 124 6.61 -5.38 -5.25
C GLN A 124 7.65 -6.51 -5.31
N ARG A 125 8.87 -6.17 -5.72
CA ARG A 125 10.01 -7.08 -5.73
C ARG A 125 10.90 -6.85 -4.52
N TYR A 126 11.44 -7.94 -4.04
CA TYR A 126 12.35 -8.01 -2.89
C TYR A 126 13.58 -8.83 -3.25
N VAL A 127 14.71 -8.53 -2.62
CA VAL A 127 15.87 -9.43 -2.63
C VAL A 127 15.86 -10.21 -1.31
N VAL A 128 15.84 -11.54 -1.40
CA VAL A 128 15.80 -12.45 -0.25
C VAL A 128 16.73 -13.62 -0.53
N ASN A 129 17.64 -13.92 0.39
CA ASN A 129 18.57 -15.06 0.29
C ASN A 129 19.29 -15.16 -1.07
N GLY A 130 19.69 -14.02 -1.64
CA GLY A 130 20.43 -13.97 -2.91
C GLY A 130 19.55 -13.98 -4.17
N VAL A 131 18.22 -14.07 -4.04
CA VAL A 131 17.29 -14.14 -5.18
C VAL A 131 16.26 -13.02 -5.15
N ILE A 132 15.79 -12.63 -6.34
CA ILE A 132 14.69 -11.67 -6.49
C ILE A 132 13.37 -12.42 -6.44
N VAL A 133 12.47 -12.01 -5.53
CA VAL A 133 11.13 -12.57 -5.37
C VAL A 133 10.07 -11.48 -5.52
N THR A 134 8.87 -11.85 -5.97
CA THR A 134 7.67 -11.01 -5.90
C THR A 134 6.77 -11.50 -4.78
N SER A 135 6.15 -10.57 -4.05
CA SER A 135 5.15 -10.90 -3.05
C SER A 135 3.76 -10.90 -3.67
N THR A 136 3.06 -12.03 -3.59
CA THR A 136 1.68 -12.19 -4.07
C THR A 136 0.70 -12.53 -2.95
N GLN A 137 1.22 -12.81 -1.75
CA GLN A 137 0.43 -13.23 -0.59
C GLN A 137 0.89 -12.45 0.64
N GLU A 138 -0.03 -12.19 1.56
CA GLU A 138 0.28 -11.56 2.84
C GLU A 138 -0.34 -12.42 3.95
N GLN A 139 0.44 -12.69 4.99
CA GLN A 139 -0.01 -13.46 6.15
C GLN A 139 -0.01 -12.56 7.37
N VAL A 140 -1.04 -12.72 8.20
CA VAL A 140 -1.19 -12.01 9.47
C VAL A 140 -1.07 -13.00 10.61
N SER A 141 -0.28 -12.66 11.62
CA SER A 141 -0.12 -13.41 12.86
C SER A 141 0.00 -12.46 14.04
N TYR A 142 -0.03 -13.00 15.27
CA TYR A 142 0.23 -12.22 16.48
C TYR A 142 1.62 -12.49 17.03
N SER A 143 2.33 -11.42 17.35
CA SER A 143 3.66 -11.45 17.96
C SER A 143 3.60 -10.67 19.27
N GLY A 144 3.44 -11.40 20.38
CA GLY A 144 3.11 -10.81 21.68
C GLY A 144 1.78 -10.06 21.62
N ALA A 145 1.80 -8.78 21.99
CA ALA A 145 0.63 -7.89 21.95
C ALA A 145 0.40 -7.22 20.59
N ASN A 146 1.29 -7.44 19.62
CA ASN A 146 1.30 -6.73 18.34
C ASN A 146 0.73 -7.59 17.20
N VAL A 147 0.44 -6.94 16.09
CA VAL A 147 -0.02 -7.59 14.85
C VAL A 147 1.15 -7.67 13.88
N GLN A 148 1.54 -8.87 13.46
CA GLN A 148 2.62 -9.07 12.50
C GLN A 148 2.03 -9.36 11.12
N LEU A 149 2.44 -8.59 10.12
CA LEU A 149 2.13 -8.82 8.72
C LEU A 149 3.39 -9.30 8.01
N THR A 150 3.27 -10.35 7.22
CA THR A 150 4.39 -10.93 6.46
C THR A 150 3.98 -11.05 5.00
N ASP A 151 4.64 -10.29 4.15
CA ASP A 151 4.61 -10.48 2.70
C ASP A 151 5.33 -11.79 2.38
N LEU A 152 4.66 -12.70 1.69
CA LEU A 152 5.17 -14.01 1.30
C LEU A 152 5.42 -14.02 -0.21
N ALA A 153 6.56 -14.60 -0.58
CA ALA A 153 6.85 -14.90 -1.98
C ALA A 153 5.81 -15.88 -2.57
N ALA A 154 5.85 -16.06 -3.89
CA ALA A 154 4.93 -16.95 -4.60
C ALA A 154 4.94 -18.42 -4.10
N ASP A 155 5.98 -18.85 -3.40
CA ASP A 155 6.07 -20.18 -2.76
C ASP A 155 5.21 -20.31 -1.49
N GLY A 156 4.62 -19.21 -1.00
CA GLY A 156 3.78 -19.18 0.20
C GLY A 156 4.54 -19.36 1.51
N HIS A 157 5.87 -19.33 1.50
CA HIS A 157 6.71 -19.64 2.65
C HIS A 157 7.86 -18.66 2.87
N THR A 158 8.50 -18.20 1.80
CA THR A 158 9.62 -17.27 1.90
C THR A 158 9.10 -15.89 2.28
N ALA A 159 9.46 -15.41 3.47
CA ALA A 159 9.14 -14.06 3.93
C ALA A 159 9.94 -13.03 3.11
N ALA A 160 9.24 -12.17 2.37
CA ALA A 160 9.82 -11.11 1.57
C ALA A 160 9.98 -9.80 2.36
N MET A 161 8.99 -9.50 3.21
CA MET A 161 9.02 -8.38 4.15
C MET A 161 8.16 -8.72 5.35
N THR A 162 8.65 -8.44 6.56
CA THR A 162 7.84 -8.54 7.78
C THR A 162 7.66 -7.16 8.38
N MET A 163 6.44 -6.86 8.79
CA MET A 163 6.04 -5.64 9.46
C MET A 163 5.41 -5.97 10.81
N LEU A 164 5.71 -5.16 11.82
CA LEU A 164 5.08 -5.22 13.13
C LEU A 164 4.20 -3.98 13.31
N GLY A 165 2.89 -4.19 13.35
CA GLY A 165 1.90 -3.19 13.74
C GLY A 165 1.86 -3.05 15.25
N THR A 166 2.29 -1.89 15.75
CA THR A 166 2.48 -1.63 17.19
C THR A 166 1.39 -0.74 17.78
N ASN A 167 0.65 -0.01 16.94
CA ASN A 167 -0.41 0.86 17.39
C ASN A 167 -1.59 0.87 16.40
N TYR A 168 -2.79 0.72 16.94
CA TYR A 168 -4.06 0.71 16.23
C TYR A 168 -5.04 1.56 17.02
N THR A 169 -5.43 2.72 16.49
CA THR A 169 -6.40 3.62 17.15
C THR A 169 -7.58 3.86 16.25
N ILE A 170 -8.79 3.82 16.81
CA ILE A 170 -10.04 3.91 16.06
C ILE A 170 -10.70 5.25 16.37
N ALA A 171 -11.17 5.92 15.32
CA ALA A 171 -11.97 7.13 15.41
C ALA A 171 -13.34 6.87 14.77
N PRO A 172 -14.43 6.95 15.53
CA PRO A 172 -15.78 6.82 14.98
C PRO A 172 -16.11 8.03 14.10
N LEU A 173 -16.86 7.78 13.04
CA LEU A 173 -17.34 8.78 12.09
C LEU A 173 -18.86 8.88 12.19
N SER A 174 -19.37 10.11 12.27
CA SER A 174 -20.80 10.39 12.36
C SER A 174 -21.11 11.77 11.80
N GLY A 175 -22.38 12.05 11.51
CA GLY A 175 -22.80 13.31 10.91
C GLY A 175 -22.42 13.40 9.43
N THR A 176 -22.25 14.62 8.92
CA THR A 176 -21.86 14.87 7.53
C THR A 176 -20.40 14.52 7.29
N ILE A 177 -20.08 14.02 6.10
CA ILE A 177 -18.70 13.75 5.69
C ILE A 177 -17.87 15.03 5.77
N ALA A 178 -18.43 16.17 5.37
CA ALA A 178 -17.76 17.48 5.43
C ALA A 178 -17.33 17.92 6.83
N SER A 179 -17.92 17.35 7.89
CA SER A 179 -17.58 17.65 9.29
C SER A 179 -16.64 16.61 9.93
N SER A 180 -16.01 15.76 9.12
CA SER A 180 -15.04 14.78 9.60
C SER A 180 -13.81 15.46 10.23
N PRO A 181 -13.07 14.75 11.11
CA PRO A 181 -11.79 15.23 11.61
C PRO A 181 -10.86 15.65 10.46
N ALA A 182 -10.18 16.79 10.60
CA ALA A 182 -9.28 17.33 9.57
C ALA A 182 -8.21 16.30 9.15
N GLU A 183 -7.67 15.54 10.11
CA GLU A 183 -6.70 14.47 9.85
C GLU A 183 -7.20 13.43 8.83
N LEU A 184 -8.51 13.15 8.77
CA LEU A 184 -9.02 12.20 7.78
C LEU A 184 -8.85 12.73 6.35
N PHE A 185 -8.93 14.05 6.16
CA PHE A 185 -8.73 14.68 4.85
C PHE A 185 -7.27 14.99 4.58
N ASP A 186 -6.55 15.52 5.56
CA ASP A 186 -5.16 15.94 5.40
C ASP A 186 -4.21 14.74 5.30
N ASP A 187 -4.51 13.64 6.02
CA ASP A 187 -3.62 12.49 6.20
C ASP A 187 -4.06 11.24 5.42
N SER A 188 -5.01 11.38 4.48
CA SER A 188 -5.48 10.27 3.63
C SER A 188 -5.85 10.71 2.21
N ALA A 189 -5.98 9.73 1.31
CA ALA A 189 -6.44 9.99 -0.05
C ALA A 189 -7.89 10.52 -0.13
N LEU A 190 -8.66 10.47 0.97
CA LEU A 190 -10.01 11.05 1.00
C LEU A 190 -9.97 12.56 0.76
N GLY A 191 -8.91 13.27 1.18
CA GLY A 191 -8.77 14.71 0.98
C GLY A 191 -8.85 15.14 -0.49
N VAL A 192 -8.67 14.22 -1.45
CA VAL A 192 -8.81 14.57 -2.87
C VAL A 192 -10.19 15.15 -3.21
N ILE A 193 -11.25 14.73 -2.49
CA ILE A 193 -12.63 15.18 -2.75
C ILE A 193 -12.94 16.54 -2.11
N THR A 194 -12.13 17.00 -1.15
CA THR A 194 -12.35 18.30 -0.49
C THR A 194 -11.89 19.46 -1.37
N ASN A 195 -11.14 19.19 -2.44
CA ASN A 195 -10.82 20.17 -3.46
C ASN A 195 -12.09 20.76 -4.07
N THR A 196 -12.18 22.09 -4.11
CA THR A 196 -13.23 22.81 -4.83
C THR A 196 -12.68 23.36 -6.13
N ILE A 197 -13.45 23.24 -7.21
CA ILE A 197 -13.01 23.68 -8.54
C ILE A 197 -14.04 24.64 -9.08
N ASN A 198 -13.64 25.89 -9.27
CA ASN A 198 -14.55 27.00 -9.56
C ASN A 198 -15.75 27.05 -8.57
N GLY A 199 -15.51 26.74 -7.29
CA GLY A 199 -16.56 26.68 -6.25
C GLY A 199 -17.46 25.45 -6.30
N THR A 200 -17.25 24.52 -7.24
CA THR A 200 -17.99 23.26 -7.31
C THR A 200 -17.30 22.20 -6.44
N SER A 201 -18.08 21.54 -5.58
CA SER A 201 -17.59 20.42 -4.77
C SER A 201 -17.52 19.13 -5.59
N LEU A 202 -16.51 18.30 -5.32
CA LEU A 202 -16.33 16.99 -5.94
C LEU A 202 -17.13 15.87 -5.26
N TYR A 203 -17.90 16.21 -4.21
CA TYR A 203 -18.77 15.26 -3.51
C TYR A 203 -20.01 15.97 -2.97
N ASN A 204 -21.03 15.20 -2.62
CA ASN A 204 -22.19 15.70 -1.92
C ASN A 204 -21.82 16.07 -0.47
N GLN A 205 -21.65 17.36 -0.18
CA GLN A 205 -21.31 17.86 1.16
C GLN A 205 -22.38 17.58 2.23
N GLN A 206 -23.60 17.24 1.82
CA GLN A 206 -24.69 16.87 2.72
C GLN A 206 -24.74 15.35 2.97
N ALA A 207 -23.90 14.56 2.29
CA ALA A 207 -23.79 13.13 2.54
C ALA A 207 -23.31 12.89 3.97
N THR A 208 -23.90 11.89 4.61
CA THR A 208 -23.61 11.52 5.99
C THR A 208 -22.91 10.17 6.07
N TRP A 209 -22.13 10.01 7.13
CA TRP A 209 -21.56 8.72 7.49
C TRP A 209 -22.67 7.73 7.86
N GLN A 210 -22.58 6.51 7.33
CA GLN A 210 -23.42 5.40 7.74
C GLN A 210 -23.17 5.04 9.21
N SER A 211 -24.16 4.40 9.84
CA SER A 211 -23.99 3.89 11.21
C SER A 211 -22.82 2.91 11.28
N GLY A 212 -22.01 3.04 12.33
CA GLY A 212 -20.81 2.23 12.53
C GLY A 212 -19.63 2.62 11.65
N ALA A 213 -19.71 3.68 10.83
CA ALA A 213 -18.56 4.20 10.09
C ALA A 213 -17.44 4.61 11.05
N ALA A 214 -16.21 4.24 10.71
CA ALA A 214 -15.02 4.60 11.48
C ALA A 214 -13.79 4.51 10.58
N TYR A 215 -12.71 5.15 11.01
CA TYR A 215 -11.39 4.91 10.47
C TYR A 215 -10.42 4.48 11.56
N MET A 216 -9.36 3.80 11.15
CA MET A 216 -8.31 3.31 12.03
C MET A 216 -6.96 3.85 11.59
N LYS A 217 -6.22 4.45 12.53
CA LYS A 217 -4.80 4.79 12.35
C LYS A 217 -3.94 3.61 12.74
N VAL A 218 -3.00 3.27 11.87
CA VAL A 218 -2.10 2.13 12.03
C VAL A 218 -0.65 2.58 11.92
N THR A 219 0.16 2.27 12.92
CA THR A 219 1.62 2.44 12.88
C THR A 219 2.28 1.08 12.74
N ARG A 220 3.21 0.95 11.78
CA ARG A 220 3.97 -0.26 11.51
C ARG A 220 5.45 0.04 11.45
N GLN A 221 6.27 -0.90 11.87
CA GLN A 221 7.72 -0.88 11.67
C GLN A 221 8.17 -2.14 10.94
N VAL A 222 9.26 -2.05 10.20
CA VAL A 222 9.87 -3.22 9.54
C VAL A 222 10.56 -4.11 10.59
N VAL A 223 10.48 -5.43 10.40
CA VAL A 223 11.22 -6.43 11.17
C VAL A 223 12.24 -7.09 10.25
N GLY A 224 13.52 -6.95 10.61
CA GLY A 224 14.66 -7.29 9.77
C GLY A 224 14.93 -6.26 8.67
N ASP A 225 16.15 -6.25 8.15
CA ASP A 225 16.47 -5.43 6.98
C ASP A 225 15.69 -5.94 5.77
N THR A 226 14.96 -5.05 5.09
CA THR A 226 14.20 -5.36 3.88
C THR A 226 14.84 -4.69 2.68
N VAL A 227 15.16 -5.47 1.65
CA VAL A 227 15.70 -4.95 0.38
C VAL A 227 14.61 -4.96 -0.69
N LEU A 228 14.17 -3.78 -1.08
CA LEU A 228 13.27 -3.56 -2.20
C LEU A 228 14.09 -3.42 -3.47
N THR A 229 13.64 -3.99 -4.58
CA THR A 229 14.32 -3.88 -5.88
C THR A 229 13.34 -3.57 -7.01
N GLY A 230 13.86 -3.14 -8.16
CA GLY A 230 13.07 -2.72 -9.31
C GLY A 230 13.97 -2.47 -10.52
N ASP A 231 13.37 -2.06 -11.63
CA ASP A 231 14.11 -1.76 -12.85
C ASP A 231 14.97 -0.50 -12.68
N CYS A 232 16.19 -0.56 -13.17
CA CYS A 232 17.10 0.59 -13.14
C CYS A 232 16.75 1.67 -14.17
N ALA A 233 15.92 1.34 -15.16
CA ALA A 233 15.45 2.28 -16.17
C ALA A 233 14.03 1.91 -16.63
N ALA A 234 13.36 2.86 -17.29
CA ALA A 234 12.11 2.58 -17.99
C ALA A 234 12.36 1.82 -19.31
N PRO A 235 11.40 1.03 -19.80
CA PRO A 235 10.11 0.71 -19.16
C PRO A 235 10.27 -0.22 -17.96
N GLN A 236 9.37 -0.10 -16.98
CA GLN A 236 9.33 -1.03 -15.84
C GLN A 236 8.85 -2.40 -16.33
N THR A 237 9.48 -3.46 -15.83
CA THR A 237 9.12 -4.85 -16.11
C THR A 237 8.21 -5.41 -15.01
N THR A 238 7.65 -6.60 -15.22
CA THR A 238 6.92 -7.37 -14.19
C THR A 238 7.70 -8.66 -13.83
N GLY A 239 7.26 -9.40 -12.82
CA GLY A 239 7.92 -10.65 -12.41
C GLY A 239 9.26 -10.43 -11.68
N THR A 240 10.17 -11.40 -11.73
CA THR A 240 11.39 -11.45 -10.90
C THR A 240 12.68 -11.03 -11.62
N THR A 241 12.57 -10.47 -12.82
CA THR A 241 13.73 -10.10 -13.67
C THR A 241 13.72 -8.61 -13.98
N PRO A 242 14.06 -7.74 -13.01
CA PRO A 242 14.19 -6.32 -13.28
C PRO A 242 15.34 -6.03 -14.26
N THR A 243 15.23 -4.92 -14.97
CA THR A 243 16.28 -4.40 -15.85
C THR A 243 17.47 -3.93 -15.01
N PRO A 244 18.67 -4.49 -15.19
CA PRO A 244 19.85 -4.10 -14.42
C PRO A 244 20.34 -2.70 -14.76
N CYS A 245 21.12 -2.10 -13.87
CA CYS A 245 21.85 -0.86 -14.13
C CYS A 245 23.07 -1.06 -15.02
N SER A 246 23.69 -2.24 -14.95
CA SER A 246 24.80 -2.61 -15.80
C SER A 246 24.86 -4.12 -16.01
N THR A 247 25.03 -4.52 -17.27
CA THR A 247 25.31 -5.91 -17.67
C THR A 247 26.80 -6.14 -17.98
N THR A 248 27.60 -5.07 -17.96
CA THR A 248 29.03 -5.12 -18.34
C THR A 248 29.96 -4.99 -17.14
N ALA A 249 29.54 -4.26 -16.10
CA ALA A 249 30.25 -4.22 -14.83
C ALA A 249 29.86 -5.45 -14.00
N SER A 250 30.81 -6.34 -13.75
CA SER A 250 30.58 -7.54 -12.94
C SER A 250 30.92 -7.34 -11.45
N THR A 251 31.50 -6.20 -11.07
CA THR A 251 31.82 -5.82 -9.69
C THR A 251 31.30 -4.42 -9.35
N LEU A 252 30.97 -4.20 -8.07
CA LEU A 252 30.51 -2.90 -7.57
C LEU A 252 31.60 -1.84 -7.72
N GLU A 253 32.86 -2.22 -7.52
CA GLU A 253 34.02 -1.33 -7.64
C GLU A 253 34.20 -0.79 -9.06
N ALA A 254 33.96 -1.63 -10.08
CA ALA A 254 34.05 -1.24 -11.48
C ALA A 254 32.78 -0.52 -12.00
N PHE A 255 31.69 -0.57 -11.23
CA PHE A 255 30.42 0.06 -11.58
C PHE A 255 30.38 1.55 -11.27
N PHE A 256 31.05 1.98 -10.20
CA PHE A 256 31.07 3.38 -9.79
C PHE A 256 32.13 4.20 -10.56
N PRO A 257 31.88 5.50 -10.81
CA PRO A 257 30.68 6.27 -10.43
C PRO A 257 29.46 5.93 -11.29
N TYR A 258 28.27 6.03 -10.71
CA TYR A 258 27.01 5.79 -11.41
C TYR A 258 25.97 6.87 -11.13
N THR A 259 25.37 7.42 -12.19
CA THR A 259 24.27 8.40 -12.08
C THR A 259 22.94 7.66 -12.16
N SER A 260 22.23 7.61 -11.04
CA SER A 260 20.91 6.99 -10.94
C SER A 260 19.84 7.88 -11.56
N THR A 261 19.09 7.32 -12.50
CA THR A 261 17.93 7.98 -13.13
C THR A 261 16.73 8.09 -12.19
N ALA A 262 16.68 7.28 -11.12
CA ALA A 262 15.58 7.25 -10.17
C ALA A 262 15.56 8.46 -9.21
N ASP A 263 16.72 9.06 -8.96
CA ASP A 263 16.88 10.20 -8.03
C ASP A 263 17.82 11.29 -8.55
N ASN A 264 18.32 11.16 -9.79
CA ASN A 264 19.24 12.08 -10.44
C ASN A 264 20.51 12.36 -9.63
N LYS A 265 20.95 11.38 -8.81
CA LYS A 265 22.16 11.47 -8.01
C LYS A 265 23.28 10.62 -8.60
N THR A 266 24.46 11.20 -8.70
CA THR A 266 25.69 10.45 -8.95
C THR A 266 26.21 9.87 -7.64
N TYR A 267 26.32 8.55 -7.59
CA TYR A 267 26.88 7.81 -6.48
C TYR A 267 28.32 7.41 -6.81
N ASN A 268 29.20 7.62 -5.84
CA ASN A 268 30.58 7.17 -5.87
C ASN A 268 30.76 6.01 -4.90
N LEU A 269 31.80 5.21 -5.11
CA LEU A 269 32.13 4.09 -4.22
C LEU A 269 32.27 4.54 -2.75
N SER A 270 32.83 5.73 -2.50
CA SER A 270 33.03 6.32 -1.18
C SER A 270 31.76 6.81 -0.48
N ASP A 271 30.63 6.94 -1.20
CA ASP A 271 29.38 7.47 -0.64
C ASP A 271 28.60 6.43 0.18
N GLY A 272 29.18 5.23 0.34
CA GLY A 272 28.56 4.07 0.93
C GLY A 272 29.58 2.99 1.30
N GLN A 273 29.08 1.79 1.59
CA GLN A 273 29.90 0.66 2.00
C GLN A 273 29.45 -0.61 1.30
N ILE A 274 30.40 -1.47 0.93
CA ILE A 274 30.10 -2.80 0.41
C ILE A 274 29.94 -3.78 1.57
N VAL A 275 28.79 -4.46 1.61
CA VAL A 275 28.39 -5.42 2.64
C VAL A 275 27.74 -6.64 2.00
N THR A 276 27.53 -7.70 2.79
CA THR A 276 26.58 -8.75 2.43
C THR A 276 25.21 -8.34 2.95
N LEU A 277 24.21 -8.24 2.07
CA LEU A 277 22.86 -7.82 2.41
C LEU A 277 21.87 -8.74 1.71
N ALA A 278 20.91 -9.32 2.44
CA ALA A 278 19.91 -10.24 1.90
C ALA A 278 20.48 -11.36 1.00
N GLY A 279 21.68 -11.87 1.34
CA GLY A 279 22.37 -12.92 0.58
C GLY A 279 23.11 -12.47 -0.68
N VAL A 280 23.09 -11.17 -1.03
CA VAL A 280 23.87 -10.61 -2.13
C VAL A 280 25.01 -9.73 -1.64
N ARG A 281 26.04 -9.57 -2.47
CA ARG A 281 27.07 -8.55 -2.27
C ARG A 281 26.53 -7.20 -2.75
N ALA A 282 26.43 -6.23 -1.85
CA ALA A 282 25.72 -4.99 -2.08
C ALA A 282 26.53 -3.78 -1.59
N TRP A 283 26.53 -2.71 -2.37
CA TRP A 283 26.92 -1.38 -1.93
C TRP A 283 25.68 -0.68 -1.37
N VAL A 284 25.78 -0.13 -0.16
CA VAL A 284 24.70 0.60 0.51
C VAL A 284 25.15 2.03 0.78
N ALA A 285 24.35 3.01 0.37
CA ALA A 285 24.65 4.42 0.60
C ALA A 285 24.65 4.77 2.10
N ASN A 286 25.54 5.68 2.51
CA ASN A 286 25.59 6.20 3.88
C ASN A 286 24.49 7.24 4.15
N ALA A 287 24.03 7.94 3.11
CA ALA A 287 22.99 8.95 3.19
C ALA A 287 21.61 8.35 2.83
N ALA A 288 20.60 8.66 3.64
CA ALA A 288 19.22 8.29 3.36
C ALA A 288 18.70 8.99 2.10
N LEU A 289 17.79 8.33 1.39
CA LEU A 289 17.03 8.92 0.29
C LEU A 289 16.02 9.92 0.84
N ASN A 290 15.68 10.93 0.03
CA ASN A 290 14.57 11.84 0.33
C ASN A 290 13.22 11.13 0.10
N ALA A 291 12.82 10.24 1.01
CA ALA A 291 11.59 9.47 0.96
C ALA A 291 10.87 9.52 2.32
N PRO A 292 9.54 9.32 2.37
CA PRO A 292 8.81 9.38 3.63
C PRO A 292 9.29 8.35 4.66
N THR A 293 9.45 7.10 4.23
CA THR A 293 10.14 6.08 5.03
C THR A 293 11.64 6.24 4.86
N THR A 294 12.40 6.21 5.96
CA THR A 294 13.87 6.27 5.90
C THR A 294 14.40 5.01 5.20
N GLU A 295 15.04 5.21 4.06
CA GLU A 295 15.60 4.12 3.25
C GLU A 295 16.91 4.58 2.59
N TYR A 296 17.76 3.62 2.24
CA TYR A 296 19.08 3.88 1.67
C TYR A 296 19.20 3.25 0.29
N ARG A 297 19.87 3.94 -0.63
CA ARG A 297 20.14 3.40 -1.97
C ARG A 297 21.02 2.16 -1.87
N VAL A 298 20.68 1.13 -2.65
CA VAL A 298 21.47 -0.10 -2.78
C VAL A 298 21.80 -0.34 -4.26
N PHE A 299 23.03 -0.76 -4.53
CA PHE A 299 23.41 -1.41 -5.78
C PHE A 299 23.99 -2.78 -5.44
N TYR A 300 23.58 -3.84 -6.11
CA TYR A 300 23.98 -5.19 -5.73
C TYR A 300 24.35 -6.06 -6.92
N GLN A 301 25.28 -6.99 -6.69
CA GLN A 301 25.69 -7.97 -7.68
C GLN A 301 24.73 -9.16 -7.64
N ASN A 302 24.18 -9.50 -8.79
CA ASN A 302 23.28 -10.62 -8.97
C ASN A 302 23.50 -11.19 -10.37
N ASN A 303 23.74 -12.49 -10.52
CA ASN A 303 23.94 -13.15 -11.81
C ASN A 303 24.90 -12.45 -12.81
N GLY A 304 25.98 -11.82 -12.31
CA GLY A 304 26.97 -11.13 -13.14
C GLY A 304 26.60 -9.73 -13.63
N GLN A 305 25.45 -9.20 -13.19
CA GLN A 305 24.98 -7.83 -13.43
C GLN A 305 24.93 -7.01 -12.13
N ILE A 306 24.80 -5.69 -12.27
CA ILE A 306 24.52 -4.77 -11.16
C ILE A 306 23.07 -4.33 -11.22
N ASP A 307 22.32 -4.67 -10.19
CA ASP A 307 20.92 -4.28 -9.99
C ASP A 307 20.80 -3.14 -8.97
N ILE A 308 19.65 -2.48 -8.94
CA ILE A 308 19.33 -1.38 -8.01
C ILE A 308 18.28 -1.79 -6.99
N GLY A 309 18.37 -1.20 -5.81
CA GLY A 309 17.32 -1.31 -4.81
C GLY A 309 17.34 -0.17 -3.80
N THR A 310 16.52 -0.36 -2.77
CA THR A 310 16.59 0.39 -1.53
C THR A 310 16.57 -0.59 -0.36
N VAL A 311 17.23 -0.23 0.74
CA VAL A 311 17.14 -0.97 1.99
C VAL A 311 16.42 -0.13 3.04
N ILE A 312 15.40 -0.73 3.65
CA ILE A 312 14.78 -0.24 4.88
C ILE A 312 15.36 -1.06 6.01
N ARG A 313 15.94 -0.40 7.01
CA ARG A 313 16.60 -1.07 8.13
C ARG A 313 15.59 -1.63 9.13
N ASP A 314 15.98 -2.69 9.83
CA ASP A 314 15.21 -3.23 10.94
C ASP A 314 14.78 -2.13 11.93
N GLY A 315 13.54 -2.25 12.44
CA GLY A 315 12.95 -1.30 13.37
C GLY A 315 12.55 0.05 12.76
N THR A 316 12.75 0.27 11.46
CA THR A 316 12.32 1.53 10.82
C THR A 316 10.80 1.61 10.78
N THR A 317 10.23 2.64 11.40
CA THR A 317 8.81 2.96 11.29
C THR A 317 8.48 3.35 9.86
N LEU A 318 7.46 2.71 9.30
CA LEU A 318 6.98 3.06 7.97
C LEU A 318 6.23 4.39 8.02
N ALA A 319 6.49 5.19 7.01
CA ALA A 319 5.87 6.49 6.83
C ALA A 319 5.46 6.70 5.37
N ILE A 320 4.42 7.51 5.18
CA ILE A 320 3.89 7.91 3.88
C ILE A 320 3.90 9.43 3.75
N ALA A 321 3.96 9.93 2.52
CA ALA A 321 3.62 11.31 2.23
C ALA A 321 2.08 11.40 2.13
N PRO A 322 1.42 12.21 2.96
CA PRO A 322 0.00 12.47 2.84
C PRO A 322 -0.34 13.06 1.46
N ALA A 323 -1.58 12.89 1.00
CA ALA A 323 -2.02 13.56 -0.22
C ALA A 323 -2.00 15.08 -0.01
N GLY A 324 -1.25 15.82 -0.82
CA GLY A 324 -1.17 17.28 -0.72
C GLY A 324 -0.17 17.81 0.32
N SER A 325 0.61 16.95 0.97
CA SER A 325 1.65 17.36 1.94
C SER A 325 2.99 16.70 1.63
N THR A 326 4.08 17.41 1.93
CA THR A 326 5.46 16.88 1.84
C THR A 326 6.00 16.42 3.19
N THR A 327 5.26 16.65 4.29
CA THR A 327 5.63 16.21 5.63
C THR A 327 5.26 14.74 5.80
N PRO A 328 6.23 13.84 6.04
CA PRO A 328 5.92 12.43 6.26
C PRO A 328 5.04 12.21 7.49
N GLN A 329 4.05 11.33 7.37
CA GLN A 329 3.29 10.79 8.49
C GLN A 329 3.69 9.34 8.75
N ASN A 330 3.80 8.94 10.01
CA ASN A 330 4.24 7.61 10.43
C ASN A 330 3.08 6.64 10.73
N PHE A 331 1.91 6.92 10.15
CA PHE A 331 0.73 6.09 10.25
C PHE A 331 -0.06 6.04 8.95
N TYR A 332 -0.91 5.03 8.82
CA TYR A 332 -1.85 4.84 7.73
C TYR A 332 -3.27 4.99 8.24
N ILE A 333 -4.17 5.55 7.45
CA ILE A 333 -5.61 5.56 7.75
C ILE A 333 -6.30 4.50 6.91
N LEU A 334 -6.92 3.51 7.56
CA LEU A 334 -7.80 2.54 6.92
C LEU A 334 -9.25 2.81 7.31
N LEU A 335 -10.15 2.77 6.34
CA LEU A 335 -11.59 2.85 6.58
C LEU A 335 -12.16 1.46 6.85
N ASN A 336 -13.26 1.39 7.59
CA ASN A 336 -14.09 0.19 7.62
C ASN A 336 -15.13 0.18 6.48
N GLY A 337 -15.85 -0.94 6.36
CA GLY A 337 -16.85 -1.13 5.30
C GLY A 337 -17.92 -0.03 5.26
N ALA A 338 -18.46 0.38 6.40
CA ALA A 338 -19.47 1.43 6.47
C ALA A 338 -18.93 2.80 6.02
N ALA A 339 -17.69 3.14 6.40
CA ALA A 339 -17.04 4.37 5.96
C ALA A 339 -16.77 4.36 4.46
N VAL A 340 -16.19 3.30 3.89
CA VAL A 340 -15.91 3.27 2.44
C VAL A 340 -17.20 3.34 1.61
N GLN A 341 -18.29 2.71 2.06
CA GLN A 341 -19.59 2.81 1.39
C GLN A 341 -20.21 4.20 1.49
N SER A 342 -20.03 4.89 2.61
CA SER A 342 -20.46 6.29 2.76
C SER A 342 -19.73 7.19 1.76
N VAL A 343 -18.42 6.98 1.59
CA VAL A 343 -17.61 7.72 0.60
C VAL A 343 -18.10 7.42 -0.82
N LYS A 344 -18.31 6.15 -1.17
CA LYS A 344 -18.84 5.74 -2.49
C LYS A 344 -20.18 6.42 -2.82
N ALA A 345 -21.07 6.51 -1.84
CA ALA A 345 -22.38 7.15 -2.01
C ALA A 345 -22.30 8.69 -2.11
N ALA A 346 -21.23 9.30 -1.60
CA ALA A 346 -21.07 10.75 -1.58
C ALA A 346 -20.39 11.30 -2.83
N ILE A 347 -19.55 10.51 -3.49
CA ILE A 347 -18.81 10.92 -4.68
C ILE A 347 -19.78 11.10 -5.87
N THR A 348 -19.60 12.17 -6.62
CA THR A 348 -20.50 12.58 -7.72
C THR A 348 -19.95 12.27 -9.11
N PHE A 349 -18.78 11.65 -9.19
CA PHE A 349 -18.11 11.25 -10.43
C PHE A 349 -17.77 9.76 -10.41
#